data_AF-A0A1G8EA61-F1
#
_entry.id   AF-A0A1G8EA61-F1
#
_cell.length_a   1.000
_cell.length_b   1.000
_cell.length_c   1.000
_cell.angle_alpha   90.00
_cell.angle_beta   90.00
_cell.angle_gamma   90.00
#
_symmetry.space_group_name_H-M   'P 1'
#
loop_
_entity.id
_entity.type
_entity.pdbx_description
1 polymer ?
#
loop_
_entity_poly.entity_id
_entity_poly.type
_entity_poly.pdbx_seq_one_letter_code
_entity_poly.pdbx_strand_id
1 'polypeptide(L)'
;MNSKHSEDQHYLWWIILIGVFGALIYLLSPMLTPFLLAAVIAYICNPLVSWLSVQKISRTLGTVLVMLLSLGVFTAMILVMMPLFEKEIMRLVERTPDYLETVKSQWIPWLKTTLGIDLQLNVAMLRQALAEHWKSAGGVAAKMLPSLTSGGIVVLDFLMSLLLVPVVLF
;
A
#
# COMPACT_ATOMS: atom_id res chain seq x y z
N MET A 1 5.54 -55.12 -39.61
CA MET A 1 4.62 -54.52 -38.61
C MET A 1 5.47 -53.93 -37.50
N ASN A 2 5.28 -52.67 -37.12
CA ASN A 2 5.93 -51.96 -36.00
C ASN A 2 7.01 -50.89 -36.34
N SER A 3 6.62 -49.77 -36.96
CA SER A 3 7.43 -48.54 -37.02
C SER A 3 6.69 -47.31 -36.48
N LYS A 4 5.55 -47.50 -35.79
CA LYS A 4 4.69 -46.38 -35.35
C LYS A 4 4.96 -45.89 -33.92
N HIS A 5 5.77 -46.60 -33.12
CA HIS A 5 5.93 -46.31 -31.68
C HIS A 5 7.02 -45.28 -31.31
N SER A 6 7.85 -44.82 -32.25
CA SER A 6 8.94 -43.88 -31.91
C SER A 6 8.52 -42.40 -31.92
N GLU A 7 7.48 -42.03 -32.68
CA GLU A 7 7.03 -40.63 -32.72
C GLU A 7 6.24 -40.26 -31.46
N ASP A 8 5.45 -41.20 -30.92
CA ASP A 8 4.60 -40.99 -29.74
C ASP A 8 5.43 -40.67 -28.46
N GLN A 9 6.66 -41.21 -28.38
CA GLN A 9 7.53 -41.03 -27.21
C GLN A 9 8.07 -39.60 -27.07
N HIS A 10 8.27 -38.89 -28.19
CA HIS A 10 8.67 -37.48 -28.17
C HIS A 10 7.51 -36.57 -27.73
N TYR A 11 6.29 -36.85 -28.18
CA TYR A 11 5.11 -36.09 -27.77
C TYR A 11 4.81 -36.23 -26.28
N LEU A 12 4.98 -37.43 -25.71
CA LEU A 12 4.83 -37.65 -24.27
C LEU A 12 5.82 -36.81 -23.45
N TRP A 13 7.07 -36.66 -23.92
CA TRP A 13 8.07 -35.82 -23.25
C TRP A 13 7.69 -34.33 -23.28
N TRP A 14 7.17 -33.83 -24.40
CA TRP A 14 6.68 -32.45 -24.49
C TRP A 14 5.48 -32.19 -23.59
N ILE A 15 4.54 -33.14 -23.50
CA ILE A 15 3.37 -33.03 -22.61
C ILE A 15 3.82 -33.02 -21.14
N ILE A 16 4.77 -33.87 -20.76
CA ILE A 16 5.34 -33.89 -19.40
C ILE A 16 6.04 -32.57 -19.11
N LEU A 17 6.86 -32.05 -20.03
CA LEU A 17 7.59 -30.81 -19.86
C LEU A 17 6.64 -29.60 -19.71
N ILE A 18 5.60 -29.53 -20.53
CA ILE A 18 4.54 -28.51 -20.41
C ILE A 18 3.78 -28.65 -19.10
N GLY A 19 3.47 -29.88 -18.67
CA GLY A 19 2.81 -30.15 -17.40
C GLY A 19 3.63 -29.70 -16.20
N VAL A 20 4.93 -30.02 -16.18
CA VAL A 20 5.87 -29.59 -15.13
C VAL A 20 6.04 -28.08 -15.12
N PHE A 21 6.21 -27.46 -16.30
CA PHE A 21 6.34 -26.01 -16.41
C PHE A 21 5.07 -25.27 -15.98
N GLY A 22 3.90 -25.78 -16.36
CA GLY A 22 2.60 -25.26 -15.94
C GLY A 22 2.38 -25.40 -14.44
N ALA A 23 2.71 -26.55 -13.84
CA ALA A 23 2.65 -26.75 -12.40
C ALA A 23 3.59 -25.81 -11.64
N LEU A 24 4.80 -25.57 -12.17
CA LEU A 24 5.75 -24.63 -11.60
C LEU A 24 5.22 -23.19 -11.65
N ILE A 25 4.67 -22.75 -12.78
CA ILE A 25 4.02 -21.43 -12.89
C ILE A 25 2.84 -21.31 -11.94
N TYR A 26 2.03 -22.36 -11.77
CA TYR A 26 0.91 -22.34 -10.84
C TYR A 26 1.38 -22.17 -9.39
N LEU A 27 2.43 -22.89 -8.97
CA LEU A 27 3.04 -22.74 -7.65
C LEU A 27 3.68 -21.36 -7.46
N LEU A 28 4.30 -20.81 -8.51
CA LEU A 28 4.93 -19.49 -8.48
C LEU A 28 3.93 -18.35 -8.70
N SER A 29 2.69 -18.62 -9.12
CA SER A 29 1.69 -17.60 -9.45
C SER A 29 1.51 -16.54 -8.35
N PRO A 30 1.41 -16.90 -7.05
CA PRO A 30 1.30 -15.91 -5.97
C PRO A 30 2.56 -15.06 -5.77
N MET A 31 3.73 -15.58 -6.13
CA MET A 31 5.03 -14.89 -6.06
C MET A 31 5.33 -14.11 -7.34
N LEU A 32 4.73 -14.49 -8.46
CA LEU A 32 4.83 -13.83 -9.77
C LEU A 32 4.13 -12.47 -9.74
N THR A 33 3.03 -12.33 -9.01
CA THR A 33 2.31 -11.05 -8.87
C THR A 33 3.18 -9.94 -8.28
N PRO A 34 3.81 -10.09 -7.10
CA PRO A 34 4.71 -9.05 -6.58
C PRO A 34 5.95 -8.84 -7.46
N PHE A 35 6.43 -9.89 -8.13
CA PHE A 35 7.58 -9.78 -9.03
C PHE A 35 7.28 -9.00 -10.32
N LEU A 36 6.13 -9.27 -10.95
CA LEU A 36 5.62 -8.52 -12.10
C LEU A 36 5.37 -7.06 -11.74
N LEU A 37 4.77 -6.82 -10.57
CA LEU A 37 4.55 -5.46 -10.07
C LEU A 37 5.89 -4.72 -9.94
N ALA A 38 6.89 -5.36 -9.31
CA ALA A 38 8.23 -4.80 -9.18
C ALA A 38 8.89 -4.56 -10.55
N ALA A 39 8.72 -5.47 -11.51
CA ALA A 39 9.26 -5.33 -12.87
C ALA A 39 8.61 -4.16 -13.62
N VAL A 40 7.29 -3.96 -13.48
CA VAL A 40 6.56 -2.82 -14.04
C VAL A 40 7.07 -1.50 -13.44
N ILE A 41 7.19 -1.44 -12.11
CA ILE A 41 7.72 -0.25 -11.42
C ILE A 41 9.16 0.02 -11.89
N ALA A 42 10.00 -1.01 -11.94
CA ALA A 42 11.38 -0.89 -12.41
C ALA A 42 11.45 -0.40 -13.87
N TYR A 43 10.57 -0.87 -14.75
CA TYR A 43 10.48 -0.42 -16.13
C TYR A 43 10.09 1.07 -16.21
N ILE A 44 9.13 1.52 -15.40
CA ILE A 44 8.72 2.92 -15.31
C ILE A 44 9.85 3.80 -14.73
N CYS A 45 10.61 3.29 -13.76
CA CYS A 45 11.73 4.01 -13.14
C CYS A 45 13.02 3.97 -13.98
N ASN A 46 13.16 3.02 -14.92
CA ASN A 46 14.31 2.86 -15.80
C ASN A 46 14.71 4.15 -16.57
N PRO A 47 13.78 4.94 -17.16
CA PRO A 47 14.13 6.23 -17.77
C PRO A 47 14.72 7.26 -16.80
N LEU A 48 14.33 7.26 -15.52
CA LEU A 48 14.96 8.12 -14.51
C LEU A 48 16.40 7.66 -14.23
N VAL A 49 16.61 6.35 -14.14
CA VAL A 49 17.95 5.76 -13.92
C VAL A 49 18.87 6.03 -15.11
N SER A 50 18.37 5.89 -16.33
CA SER A 50 19.16 6.15 -17.53
C SER A 50 19.54 7.62 -17.64
N TRP A 51 18.66 8.55 -17.25
CA TRP A 51 18.97 9.98 -17.18
C TRP A 51 20.09 10.28 -16.16
N LEU A 52 20.09 9.62 -15.00
CA LEU A 52 21.19 9.70 -14.02
C LEU A 52 22.49 9.06 -14.53
N SER A 53 22.40 8.00 -15.35
CA SER A 53 23.59 7.30 -15.87
C SER A 53 24.41 8.16 -16.85
N VAL A 54 23.79 9.14 -17.50
CA VAL A 54 24.47 10.11 -18.38
C VAL A 54 25.46 10.99 -17.61
N GLN A 55 25.29 11.12 -16.28
CA GLN A 55 26.19 11.88 -15.39
C GLN A 55 27.44 11.08 -14.93
N LYS A 56 27.81 9.98 -15.61
CA LYS A 56 28.95 9.08 -15.27
C LYS A 56 28.85 8.37 -13.92
N ILE A 57 27.64 8.20 -13.38
CA ILE A 57 27.40 7.44 -12.14
C ILE A 57 27.37 5.94 -12.48
N SER A 58 28.01 5.10 -11.65
CA SER A 58 27.97 3.63 -11.85
C SER A 58 26.53 3.13 -11.84
N ARG A 59 26.22 2.16 -12.69
CA ARG A 59 24.84 1.69 -12.90
C ARG A 59 24.16 1.24 -11.60
N THR A 60 24.92 0.62 -10.69
CA THR A 60 24.48 0.23 -9.34
C THR A 60 24.20 1.43 -8.44
N LEU A 61 25.08 2.43 -8.40
CA LEU A 61 24.84 3.67 -7.64
C LEU A 61 23.61 4.41 -8.18
N GLY A 62 23.42 4.46 -9.50
CA GLY A 62 22.25 5.06 -10.14
C GLY A 62 20.94 4.39 -9.71
N THR A 63 20.89 3.06 -9.69
CA THR A 63 19.70 2.33 -9.23
C THR A 63 19.40 2.58 -7.76
N VAL A 64 20.42 2.50 -6.90
CA VAL A 64 20.24 2.75 -5.45
C VAL A 64 19.73 4.16 -5.22
N LEU A 65 20.31 5.16 -5.89
CA LEU A 65 19.95 6.57 -5.72
C LEU A 65 18.52 6.84 -6.20
N VAL A 66 18.12 6.30 -7.36
CA VAL A 66 16.73 6.43 -7.85
C VAL A 66 15.74 5.74 -6.92
N MET A 67 16.08 4.57 -6.37
CA MET A 67 15.22 3.86 -5.42
C MET A 67 15.05 4.66 -4.12
N LEU A 68 16.14 5.24 -3.60
CA LEU A 68 16.12 6.09 -2.40
C LEU A 68 15.33 7.39 -2.64
N LEU A 69 15.51 8.02 -3.81
CA LEU A 69 14.82 9.24 -4.20
C LEU A 69 13.32 8.96 -4.41
N SER A 70 12.97 7.87 -5.10
CA SER A 70 11.57 7.46 -5.29
C SER A 70 10.89 7.19 -3.95
N LEU A 71 11.53 6.43 -3.06
CA LEU A 71 11.03 6.19 -1.72
C LEU A 71 10.86 7.49 -0.92
N GLY A 72 11.84 8.39 -1.01
CA GLY A 72 11.79 9.71 -0.38
C GLY A 72 10.62 10.56 -0.88
N VAL A 73 10.41 10.61 -2.21
CA VAL A 73 9.29 11.33 -2.84
C VAL A 73 7.96 10.72 -2.43
N PHE A 74 7.81 9.39 -2.45
CA PHE A 74 6.58 8.72 -2.00
C PHE A 74 6.28 9.01 -0.53
N THR A 75 7.31 8.92 0.32
CA THR A 75 7.18 9.22 1.75
C THR A 75 6.77 10.67 1.96
N ALA A 76 7.45 11.62 1.32
CA ALA A 76 7.13 13.04 1.40
C ALA A 76 5.71 13.33 0.88
N MET A 77 5.30 12.68 -0.22
CA MET A 77 3.96 12.80 -0.77
C MET A 77 2.92 12.33 0.25
N ILE A 78 3.09 11.16 0.87
CA ILE A 78 2.19 10.68 1.93
C ILE A 78 2.16 11.66 3.11
N LEU A 79 3.32 12.14 3.55
CA LEU A 79 3.46 13.04 4.69
C LEU A 79 2.80 14.41 4.45
N VAL A 80 2.81 14.91 3.22
CA VAL A 80 2.10 16.15 2.81
C VAL A 80 0.62 15.90 2.55
N MET A 81 0.27 14.75 1.97
CA MET A 81 -1.10 14.40 1.63
C MET A 81 -1.93 14.08 2.87
N MET A 82 -1.34 13.44 3.88
CA MET A 82 -1.97 13.16 5.18
C MET A 82 -2.60 14.40 5.85
N PRO A 83 -1.89 15.52 6.09
CA PRO A 83 -2.47 16.72 6.69
C PRO A 83 -3.44 17.46 5.76
N LEU A 84 -3.29 17.35 4.44
CA LEU A 84 -4.28 17.85 3.48
C LEU A 84 -5.60 17.10 3.61
N PHE A 85 -5.55 15.76 3.64
CA PHE A 85 -6.72 14.91 3.87
C PHE A 85 -7.37 15.18 5.23
N GLU A 86 -6.60 15.36 6.30
CA GLU A 86 -7.12 15.71 7.60
C GLU A 86 -7.91 17.04 7.55
N LYS A 87 -7.35 18.08 6.93
CA LYS A 87 -8.03 19.38 6.76
C LYS A 87 -9.28 19.29 5.88
N GLU A 88 -9.25 18.48 4.82
CA GLU A 88 -10.41 18.25 3.95
C GLU A 88 -11.54 17.60 4.73
N ILE A 89 -11.22 16.56 5.51
CA ILE A 89 -12.22 15.83 6.29
C ILE A 89 -12.69 16.66 7.49
N MET A 90 -11.83 17.45 8.14
CA MET A 90 -12.25 18.38 9.19
C MET A 90 -13.29 19.38 8.66
N ARG A 91 -13.05 19.94 7.46
CA ARG A 91 -14.01 20.83 6.79
C ARG A 91 -15.33 20.12 6.46
N LEU A 92 -15.28 18.85 6.05
CA LEU A 92 -16.48 18.04 5.84
C LEU A 92 -17.25 17.82 7.14
N VAL A 93 -16.56 17.48 8.24
CA VAL A 93 -17.17 17.28 9.56
C VAL A 93 -17.77 18.58 10.10
N GLU A 94 -17.11 19.71 9.91
CA GLU A 94 -17.63 21.04 10.28
C GLU A 94 -18.89 21.43 9.48
N ARG A 95 -19.01 20.98 8.22
CA ARG A 95 -20.19 21.20 7.37
C ARG A 95 -21.28 20.14 7.52
N THR A 96 -20.95 18.97 8.07
CA THR A 96 -21.90 17.88 8.38
C THR A 96 -23.11 18.32 9.21
N PRO A 97 -23.01 19.20 10.23
CA PRO A 97 -24.20 19.67 10.96
C PRO A 97 -25.23 20.38 10.07
N ASP A 98 -24.81 21.21 9.10
CA ASP A 98 -25.74 21.87 8.16
C ASP A 98 -26.52 20.85 7.33
N TYR A 99 -25.84 19.77 6.90
CA TYR A 99 -26.48 18.67 6.17
C TYR A 99 -27.44 17.88 7.07
N LEU A 100 -27.07 17.60 8.33
CA LEU A 100 -27.93 16.91 9.29
C LEU A 100 -29.17 17.73 9.66
N GLU A 101 -29.04 19.05 9.72
CA GLU A 101 -30.15 19.97 9.98
C GLU A 101 -31.11 20.05 8.78
N THR A 102 -30.59 20.02 7.55
CA THR A 102 -31.38 19.89 6.32
C THR A 102 -32.13 18.55 6.25
N VAL A 103 -31.48 17.45 6.63
CA VAL A 103 -32.10 16.12 6.73
C VAL A 103 -33.20 16.11 7.80
N LYS A 104 -32.95 16.69 8.97
CA LYS A 104 -33.96 16.79 10.04
C LYS A 104 -35.16 17.66 9.65
N SER A 105 -34.93 18.79 8.99
CA SER A 105 -35.99 19.77 8.68
C SER A 105 -36.82 19.41 7.45
N GLN A 106 -36.24 18.74 6.45
CA GLN A 106 -36.94 18.43 5.19
C GLN A 106 -37.21 16.93 5.02
N TRP A 107 -36.25 16.07 5.36
CA TRP A 107 -36.34 14.64 5.06
C TRP A 107 -37.10 13.86 6.13
N ILE A 108 -36.88 14.14 7.43
CA ILE A 108 -37.64 13.49 8.52
C ILE A 108 -39.16 13.71 8.41
N PRO A 109 -39.68 14.94 8.19
CA PRO A 109 -41.12 15.12 8.03
C PRO A 109 -41.67 14.44 6.76
N TRP A 110 -40.92 14.43 5.65
CA TRP A 110 -41.30 13.70 4.44
C TRP A 110 -41.34 12.19 4.65
N LEU A 111 -40.37 11.64 5.40
CA LEU A 111 -40.33 10.22 5.74
C LEU A 111 -41.46 9.84 6.71
N LYS A 112 -41.79 10.73 7.64
CA LYS A 112 -42.91 10.55 8.58
C LYS A 112 -44.26 10.56 7.88
N THR A 113 -44.48 11.45 6.90
CA THR A 113 -45.74 11.49 6.13
C THR A 113 -45.85 10.34 5.12
N THR A 114 -44.73 9.85 4.58
CA THR A 114 -44.75 8.80 3.55
C THR A 114 -44.71 7.38 4.14
N LEU A 115 -43.96 7.17 5.24
CA LEU A 115 -43.69 5.84 5.82
C LEU A 115 -44.17 5.66 7.27
N GLY A 116 -44.62 6.73 7.96
CA GLY A 116 -45.18 6.63 9.31
C GLY A 116 -44.20 6.26 10.43
N ILE A 117 -42.89 6.26 10.16
CA ILE A 117 -41.84 5.89 11.12
C ILE A 117 -41.38 7.14 11.87
N ASP A 118 -41.46 7.13 13.21
CA ASP A 118 -40.94 8.20 14.07
C ASP A 118 -39.47 7.92 14.41
N LEU A 119 -38.56 8.36 13.53
CA LEU A 119 -37.12 8.33 13.81
C LEU A 119 -36.74 9.51 14.71
N GLN A 120 -36.61 9.25 16.01
CA GLN A 120 -35.96 10.16 16.95
C GLN A 120 -34.44 10.10 16.76
N LEU A 121 -33.95 10.62 15.64
CA LEU A 121 -32.53 10.76 15.36
C LEU A 121 -31.94 11.81 16.31
N ASN A 122 -31.24 11.35 17.36
CA ASN A 122 -30.52 12.25 18.26
C ASN A 122 -29.21 12.70 17.60
N VAL A 123 -29.33 13.77 16.81
CA VAL A 123 -28.23 14.41 16.07
C VAL A 123 -27.07 14.80 17.00
N ALA A 124 -27.34 15.11 18.27
CA ALA A 124 -26.32 15.44 19.26
C ALA A 124 -25.44 14.23 19.62
N MET A 125 -26.04 13.04 19.74
CA MET A 125 -25.32 11.80 20.05
C MET A 125 -24.46 11.34 18.86
N LEU A 126 -24.98 11.46 17.64
CA LEU A 126 -24.24 11.17 16.40
C LEU A 126 -23.04 12.11 16.22
N ARG A 127 -23.21 13.40 16.53
CA ARG A 127 -22.14 14.39 16.49
C ARG A 127 -21.02 14.04 17.47
N GLN A 128 -21.38 13.63 18.70
CA GLN A 128 -20.41 13.31 19.73
C GLN A 128 -19.61 12.05 19.37
N ALA A 129 -20.28 11.00 18.88
CA ALA A 129 -19.63 9.78 18.41
C ALA A 129 -18.68 10.04 17.22
N LEU A 130 -19.10 10.82 16.21
CA LEU A 130 -18.27 11.14 15.05
C LEU A 130 -17.04 11.98 15.43
N ALA A 131 -17.19 12.99 16.29
CA ALA A 131 -16.09 13.82 16.73
C ALA A 131 -15.04 13.05 17.55
N GLU A 132 -15.51 12.14 18.41
CA GLU A 132 -14.64 11.34 19.29
C GLU A 132 -13.88 10.26 18.51
N HIS A 133 -14.54 9.57 17.57
CA HIS A 133 -13.89 8.59 16.70
C HIS A 133 -12.94 9.24 15.69
N TRP A 134 -13.26 10.43 15.16
CA TRP A 134 -12.39 11.13 14.21
C TRP A 134 -11.08 11.58 14.85
N LYS A 135 -11.15 12.20 16.03
CA LYS A 135 -9.96 12.64 16.78
C LYS A 135 -9.09 11.45 17.20
N SER A 136 -9.72 10.32 17.52
CA SER A 136 -9.00 9.07 17.80
C SER A 136 -8.29 8.53 16.55
N ALA A 137 -8.93 8.53 15.38
CA ALA A 137 -8.34 8.05 14.13
C ALA A 137 -7.08 8.83 13.71
N GLY A 138 -7.08 10.16 13.84
CA GLY A 138 -5.88 10.98 13.63
C GLY A 138 -4.75 10.65 14.62
N GLY A 139 -5.11 10.41 15.89
CA GLY A 139 -4.16 9.97 16.92
C GLY A 139 -3.60 8.56 16.69
N VAL A 140 -4.38 7.64 16.12
CA VAL A 140 -3.93 6.27 15.79
C VAL A 140 -2.88 6.30 14.68
N ALA A 141 -3.10 7.09 13.62
CA ALA A 141 -2.10 7.26 12.57
C ALA A 141 -0.83 7.96 13.08
N ALA A 142 -0.97 8.96 13.96
CA ALA A 142 0.15 9.62 14.62
C ALA A 142 0.93 8.66 15.57
N LYS A 143 0.26 7.66 16.16
CA LYS A 143 0.91 6.60 16.96
C LYS A 143 1.58 5.51 16.12
N MET A 144 1.16 5.30 14.88
CA MET A 144 1.77 4.34 13.96
C MET A 144 3.08 4.86 13.35
N LEU A 145 3.18 6.18 13.09
CA LEU A 145 4.38 6.81 12.52
C LEU A 145 5.68 6.50 13.29
N PRO A 146 5.72 6.62 14.64
CA PRO A 146 6.89 6.25 15.45
C PRO A 146 7.21 4.75 15.42
N SER A 147 6.19 3.89 15.25
CA SER A 147 6.41 2.43 15.21
C SER A 147 7.09 2.00 13.90
N LEU A 148 6.76 2.65 12.77
CA LEU A 148 7.45 2.38 11.50
C LEU A 148 8.90 2.89 11.50
N THR A 149 9.16 4.08 12.08
CA THR A 149 10.53 4.60 12.20
C THR A 149 11.36 3.85 13.24
N SER A 150 10.73 3.42 14.34
CA SER A 150 11.36 2.57 15.36
C SER A 150 11.85 1.24 14.78
N GLY A 151 11.08 0.59 13.90
CA GLY A 151 11.51 -0.64 13.23
C GLY A 151 12.82 -0.48 12.45
N GLY A 152 13.03 0.68 11.81
CA GLY A 152 14.29 1.00 11.12
C GLY A 152 15.46 1.26 12.06
N ILE A 153 15.21 1.96 13.18
CA ILE A 153 16.23 2.22 14.22
C ILE A 153 16.69 0.90 14.88
N VAL A 154 15.79 -0.05 15.12
CA VAL A 154 16.12 -1.35 15.72
C VAL A 154 17.05 -2.18 14.80
N VAL A 155 16.87 -2.11 13.49
CA VAL A 155 17.77 -2.79 12.53
C VAL A 155 19.16 -2.14 12.54
N LEU A 156 19.24 -0.80 12.62
CA LEU A 156 20.49 -0.06 12.74
C LEU A 156 21.24 -0.42 14.04
N ASP A 157 20.54 -0.48 15.17
CA ASP A 157 21.11 -0.88 16.46
C ASP A 157 21.63 -2.32 16.44
N PHE A 158 20.90 -3.24 15.81
CA PHE A 158 21.35 -4.62 15.65
C PHE A 158 22.63 -4.70 14.79
N LEU A 159 22.67 -3.97 13.67
CA LEU A 159 23.87 -3.91 12.81
C LEU A 159 25.06 -3.27 13.54
N MET A 160 24.82 -2.20 14.30
CA MET A 160 25.82 -1.57 15.16
C MET A 160 26.35 -2.56 16.19
N SER A 161 25.47 -3.27 16.91
CA SER A 161 25.87 -4.29 17.88
C SER A 161 26.66 -5.42 17.23
N LEU A 162 26.27 -5.88 16.04
CA LEU A 162 26.96 -6.94 15.31
C LEU A 162 28.35 -6.50 14.84
N LEU A 163 28.52 -5.23 14.46
CA LEU A 163 29.81 -4.63 14.12
C LEU A 163 30.68 -4.37 15.36
N LEU A 164 30.08 -3.99 16.48
CA LEU A 164 30.81 -3.67 17.71
C LEU A 164 31.40 -4.91 18.37
N VAL A 165 30.68 -6.04 18.37
CA VAL A 165 31.12 -7.27 19.03
C VAL A 165 32.50 -7.76 18.54
N PRO A 166 32.77 -7.85 17.22
CA PRO A 166 34.10 -8.14 16.71
C PRO A 166 35.14 -7.09 17.10
N VAL A 167 34.80 -5.79 16.99
CA VAL A 167 35.73 -4.69 17.26
C VAL A 167 36.17 -4.64 18.72
N VAL A 168 35.31 -5.04 19.66
CA VAL A 168 35.61 -5.09 21.09
C VAL A 168 36.35 -6.38 21.49
N LEU A 169 36.20 -7.46 20.72
CA LEU A 169 36.85 -8.74 20.96
C LEU A 169 38.31 -8.80 20.48
N PHE A 170 38.80 -7.79 19.76
CA PHE A 170 40.20 -7.64 19.32
C PHE A 170 40.86 -6.44 20.01
#